data_AF-A0A920QS58-F1
#
_entry.id   AF-A0A920QS58-F1
#
_cell.length_a   1.000
_cell.length_b   1.000
_cell.length_c   1.000
_cell.angle_alpha   90.00
_cell.angle_beta   90.00
_cell.angle_gamma   90.00
#
_symmetry.space_group_name_H-M   'P 1'
#
loop_
_entity.id
_entity.type
_entity.pdbx_description
1 polymer ?
#
loop_
_entity_poly.entity_id
_entity_poly.type
_entity_poly.pdbx_seq_one_letter_code
_entity_poly.pdbx_strand_id
1 'polypeptide(L)'
;MKLQTGVLILLLMQLVSSKTMEQILPSVRDGGSGADNIGGKAVLIGIPAVHDISVDPRNFMFKHKQYIGILKVRPSPEQDFEMYLRWHKEGIFPLDKLVTDRYTLEDIAIACDDLHSGKITGRAIVKFLKKFTYKNLKLFLYLFSLLFIFNFTFLKMGDKTDINITEISQEINNSIIYKNENGDLNIFTEDGNNIMFSKADINTEYFWPTISKDNNFISYSYVNAQITDYKIGIKILDILNNNTYEIYSEINPIKNVLSNQIPHYMAWSLIDNILSFVVPTANYPALFIHKTTEINNVRKLVENGPVWVNWNENNLLSVHRRSKRLIFDINNSITNLINTNEVSPFYRLDAWGSLDATSNDIYSVFQKDEKFKHIIKSDISNNTFKFY
;
A
#
# COMPACT_ATOMS: atom_id res chain seq x y z
N MET A 1 -18.62 -38.34 -0.28
CA MET A 1 -19.05 -37.29 0.65
C MET A 1 -19.17 -35.99 -0.14
N LYS A 2 -20.39 -35.47 -0.33
CA LYS A 2 -20.71 -34.37 -1.27
C LYS A 2 -20.31 -33.02 -0.66
N LEU A 3 -19.32 -32.35 -1.25
CA LEU A 3 -19.05 -30.92 -1.02
C LEU A 3 -20.20 -30.12 -1.66
N GLN A 4 -20.98 -29.38 -0.87
CA GLN A 4 -22.20 -28.72 -1.36
C GLN A 4 -22.35 -27.27 -0.86
N THR A 5 -21.37 -26.41 -1.17
CA THR A 5 -21.49 -24.95 -1.09
C THR A 5 -20.68 -24.30 -2.20
N GLY A 6 -21.33 -24.03 -3.34
CA GLY A 6 -20.73 -23.23 -4.41
C GLY A 6 -20.71 -21.76 -4.03
N VAL A 7 -19.53 -21.22 -3.72
CA VAL A 7 -19.28 -19.78 -3.54
C VAL A 7 -18.60 -19.28 -4.81
N LEU A 8 -19.16 -18.25 -5.45
CA LEU A 8 -18.52 -17.58 -6.57
C LEU A 8 -17.80 -16.34 -6.03
N ILE A 9 -16.47 -16.36 -6.06
CA ILE A 9 -15.60 -15.25 -5.63
C ILE A 9 -15.02 -14.61 -6.89
N LEU A 10 -15.34 -13.34 -7.14
CA LEU A 10 -14.74 -12.55 -8.21
C LEU A 10 -13.73 -11.58 -7.60
N LEU A 11 -12.43 -11.80 -7.83
CA LEU A 11 -11.35 -10.93 -7.36
C LEU A 11 -11.03 -9.85 -8.40
N LEU A 12 -11.43 -8.60 -8.15
CA LEU A 12 -10.99 -7.43 -8.90
C LEU A 12 -10.65 -6.29 -7.93
N MET A 13 -9.38 -5.84 -7.91
CA MET A 13 -8.94 -4.62 -7.20
C MET A 13 -9.18 -3.34 -8.03
N GLN A 14 -10.17 -3.36 -8.94
CA GLN A 14 -10.51 -2.26 -9.85
C GLN A 14 -11.98 -1.88 -9.71
N LEU A 15 -12.36 -0.75 -10.35
CA LEU A 15 -13.75 -0.35 -10.52
C LEU A 15 -14.55 -1.52 -11.12
N VAL A 16 -15.61 -1.96 -10.44
CA VAL A 16 -16.44 -3.07 -10.94
C VAL A 16 -17.53 -2.51 -11.83
N SER A 17 -17.59 -3.00 -13.08
CA SER A 17 -18.61 -2.58 -14.05
C SER A 17 -20.03 -2.94 -13.58
N SER A 18 -21.01 -2.11 -13.95
CA SER A 18 -22.44 -2.37 -13.68
C SER A 18 -22.86 -3.78 -14.12
N LYS A 19 -22.44 -4.18 -15.32
CA LYS A 19 -22.72 -5.49 -15.88
C LYS A 19 -22.22 -6.63 -14.99
N THR A 20 -21.01 -6.51 -14.43
CA THR A 20 -20.48 -7.52 -13.50
C THR A 20 -21.29 -7.55 -12.20
N MET A 21 -21.64 -6.38 -11.65
CA MET A 21 -22.44 -6.29 -10.42
C MET A 21 -23.82 -6.95 -10.58
N GLU A 22 -24.46 -6.81 -11.74
CA GLU A 22 -25.78 -7.41 -11.98
C GLU A 22 -25.71 -8.92 -12.28
N GLN A 23 -24.63 -9.38 -12.92
CA GLN A 23 -24.49 -10.77 -13.38
C GLN A 23 -24.05 -11.77 -12.29
N ILE A 24 -23.38 -11.31 -11.23
CA ILE A 24 -22.84 -12.24 -10.23
C ILE A 24 -23.93 -12.97 -9.43
N LEU A 25 -25.05 -12.32 -9.13
CA LEU A 25 -26.12 -12.93 -8.33
C LEU A 25 -26.92 -13.98 -9.10
N PRO A 26 -27.32 -13.76 -10.37
CA PRO A 26 -27.89 -14.84 -11.18
C PRO A 26 -26.96 -16.05 -11.32
N SER A 27 -25.64 -15.83 -11.31
CA SER A 27 -24.62 -16.85 -11.56
C SER A 27 -24.38 -17.83 -10.40
N VAL A 28 -24.86 -17.54 -9.19
CA VAL A 28 -24.75 -18.46 -8.06
C VAL A 28 -25.95 -19.40 -7.99
N ARG A 29 -25.80 -20.59 -7.37
CA ARG A 29 -26.87 -21.60 -7.32
C ARG A 29 -28.17 -21.04 -6.71
N ASP A 30 -29.31 -21.49 -7.22
CA ASP A 30 -30.59 -21.27 -6.56
C ASP A 30 -30.68 -22.16 -5.30
N GLY A 31 -31.39 -21.70 -4.28
CA GLY A 31 -31.89 -22.57 -3.22
C GLY A 31 -33.14 -23.33 -3.69
N GLY A 32 -33.38 -24.51 -3.12
CA GLY A 32 -34.62 -25.30 -3.20
C GLY A 32 -35.76 -24.87 -2.25
N SER A 33 -36.53 -25.84 -1.72
CA SER A 33 -37.69 -25.58 -0.84
C SER A 33 -37.43 -26.06 0.59
N GLY A 34 -37.99 -25.36 1.59
CA GLY A 34 -37.86 -25.72 3.01
C GLY A 34 -37.12 -24.67 3.85
N ALA A 35 -37.15 -24.84 5.18
CA ALA A 35 -36.61 -23.87 6.14
C ALA A 35 -35.07 -23.75 6.12
N ASP A 36 -34.34 -24.81 5.75
CA ASP A 36 -32.88 -24.85 5.76
C ASP A 36 -32.24 -24.56 4.40
N ASN A 37 -33.02 -24.00 3.48
CA ASN A 37 -32.57 -23.83 2.12
C ASN A 37 -31.89 -22.47 1.90
N ILE A 38 -30.57 -22.50 1.82
CA ILE A 38 -29.73 -21.32 1.56
C ILE A 38 -29.21 -21.38 0.13
N GLY A 39 -29.60 -20.39 -0.68
CA GLY A 39 -29.07 -20.20 -2.03
C GLY A 39 -27.59 -19.89 -2.04
N GLY A 40 -27.02 -19.80 -3.24
CA GLY A 40 -25.62 -19.41 -3.41
C GLY A 40 -25.35 -17.98 -2.91
N LYS A 41 -24.09 -17.73 -2.55
CA LYS A 41 -23.61 -16.42 -2.11
C LYS A 41 -22.73 -15.81 -3.21
N ALA A 42 -23.15 -14.66 -3.71
CA ALA A 42 -22.38 -13.80 -4.60
C ALA A 42 -21.63 -12.77 -3.75
N VAL A 43 -20.32 -12.69 -3.92
CA VAL A 43 -19.45 -11.75 -3.20
C VAL A 43 -18.83 -10.77 -4.20
N LEU A 44 -19.22 -9.50 -4.10
CA LEU A 44 -18.64 -8.41 -4.89
C LEU A 44 -17.41 -7.87 -4.16
N ILE A 45 -16.23 -7.97 -4.78
CA ILE A 45 -14.99 -7.39 -4.26
C ILE A 45 -14.60 -6.20 -5.14
N GLY A 46 -14.41 -5.03 -4.53
CA GLY A 46 -13.98 -3.80 -5.22
C GLY A 46 -14.89 -2.59 -4.98
N ILE A 47 -14.64 -1.50 -5.72
CA ILE A 47 -15.42 -0.25 -5.66
C ILE A 47 -16.45 -0.25 -6.80
N PRO A 48 -17.75 -0.06 -6.53
CA PRO A 48 -18.77 0.07 -7.57
C PRO A 48 -18.48 1.24 -8.53
N ALA A 49 -18.56 1.00 -9.84
CA ALA A 49 -18.37 2.05 -10.84
C ALA A 49 -19.60 2.95 -11.06
N VAL A 50 -20.76 2.56 -10.53
CA VAL A 50 -22.04 3.25 -10.67
C VAL A 50 -22.77 3.29 -9.32
N HIS A 51 -23.68 4.25 -9.18
CA HIS A 51 -24.47 4.43 -7.95
C HIS A 51 -25.62 3.43 -7.83
N ASP A 52 -26.18 2.97 -8.96
CA ASP A 52 -27.35 2.09 -9.01
C ASP A 52 -27.09 0.86 -9.86
N ILE A 53 -27.70 -0.26 -9.48
CA ILE A 53 -27.70 -1.53 -10.24
C ILE A 53 -29.11 -2.13 -10.23
N SER A 54 -29.46 -2.89 -11.27
CA SER A 54 -30.73 -3.62 -11.35
C SER A 54 -30.54 -5.08 -10.98
N VAL A 55 -31.28 -5.54 -9.97
CA VAL A 55 -31.22 -6.94 -9.52
C VAL A 55 -32.64 -7.51 -9.45
N ASP A 56 -32.85 -8.69 -10.02
CA ASP A 56 -34.15 -9.38 -9.94
C ASP A 56 -34.43 -9.83 -8.49
N PRO A 57 -35.46 -9.29 -7.82
CA PRO A 57 -35.74 -9.56 -6.41
C PRO A 57 -36.12 -11.01 -6.13
N ARG A 58 -36.53 -11.78 -7.17
CA ARG A 58 -36.85 -13.20 -7.06
C ARG A 58 -35.63 -14.05 -6.67
N ASN A 59 -34.42 -13.56 -6.95
CA ASN A 59 -33.18 -14.18 -6.49
C ASN A 59 -33.06 -14.22 -4.96
N PHE A 60 -33.62 -13.24 -4.26
CA PHE A 60 -33.63 -13.22 -2.80
C PHE A 60 -34.85 -13.99 -2.27
N MET A 61 -36.05 -13.61 -2.70
CA MET A 61 -37.30 -14.08 -2.09
C MET A 61 -37.57 -15.56 -2.32
N PHE A 62 -37.30 -16.06 -3.53
CA PHE A 62 -37.62 -17.45 -3.87
C PHE A 62 -36.38 -18.33 -3.90
N LYS A 63 -35.25 -17.78 -4.33
CA LYS A 63 -34.01 -18.54 -4.51
C LYS A 63 -33.05 -18.43 -3.32
N HIS A 64 -33.40 -17.64 -2.30
CA HIS A 64 -32.66 -17.49 -1.05
C HIS A 64 -31.16 -17.17 -1.27
N LYS A 65 -30.83 -16.49 -2.37
CA LYS A 65 -29.45 -16.10 -2.69
C LYS A 65 -29.00 -14.93 -1.84
N GLN A 66 -27.70 -14.81 -1.68
CA GLN A 66 -27.09 -13.75 -0.88
C GLN A 66 -26.17 -12.91 -1.75
N TYR A 67 -26.25 -11.59 -1.61
CA TYR A 67 -25.34 -10.64 -2.25
C TYR A 67 -24.59 -9.90 -1.15
N ILE A 68 -23.26 -9.99 -1.13
CA ILE A 68 -22.42 -9.35 -0.12
C ILE A 68 -21.32 -8.54 -0.81
N GLY A 69 -21.08 -7.32 -0.35
CA GLY A 69 -19.95 -6.49 -0.77
C GLY A 69 -18.78 -6.58 0.20
N ILE A 70 -17.56 -6.61 -0.33
CA ILE A 70 -16.32 -6.51 0.44
C ILE A 70 -15.43 -5.48 -0.25
N LEU A 71 -15.11 -4.38 0.44
CA LEU A 71 -14.27 -3.32 -0.11
C LEU A 71 -12.83 -3.78 -0.34
N LYS A 72 -12.29 -4.56 0.61
CA LYS A 72 -10.97 -5.16 0.56
C LYS A 72 -10.99 -6.44 1.37
N VAL A 73 -10.46 -7.53 0.83
CA VAL A 73 -10.12 -8.69 1.65
C VAL A 73 -9.00 -8.21 2.58
N ARG A 74 -9.19 -8.34 3.90
CA ARG A 74 -8.09 -8.23 4.86
C ARG A 74 -7.55 -9.64 5.04
N PRO A 75 -6.57 -10.08 4.24
CA PRO A 75 -5.93 -11.34 4.55
C PRO A 75 -5.31 -11.17 5.94
N SER A 76 -5.58 -12.10 6.85
CA SER A 76 -4.72 -12.31 8.02
C SER A 76 -3.72 -13.36 7.56
N PRO A 77 -2.48 -12.99 7.18
CA PRO A 77 -1.54 -13.95 6.62
C PRO A 77 -1.29 -15.14 7.55
N GLU A 78 -1.33 -14.90 8.86
CA GLU A 78 -1.14 -15.89 9.91
C GLU A 78 -2.24 -16.97 9.90
N GLN A 79 -3.51 -16.57 9.75
CA GLN A 79 -4.65 -17.51 9.74
C GLN A 79 -4.89 -18.10 8.35
N ASP A 80 -4.81 -17.27 7.32
CA ASP A 80 -5.20 -17.64 5.96
C ASP A 80 -4.17 -18.56 5.30
N PHE A 81 -2.87 -18.32 5.49
CA PHE A 81 -1.85 -19.15 4.86
C PHE A 81 -1.83 -20.56 5.44
N GLU A 82 -1.97 -20.70 6.75
CA GLU A 82 -2.05 -22.01 7.40
C GLU A 82 -3.26 -22.80 6.86
N MET A 83 -4.42 -22.15 6.77
CA MET A 83 -5.64 -22.74 6.20
C MET A 83 -5.43 -23.19 4.74
N TYR A 84 -4.90 -22.32 3.86
CA TYR A 84 -4.70 -22.67 2.44
C TYR A 84 -3.68 -23.80 2.24
N LEU A 85 -2.61 -23.81 3.03
CA LEU A 85 -1.61 -24.88 2.99
C LEU A 85 -2.19 -26.22 3.46
N ARG A 86 -3.00 -26.21 4.52
CA ARG A 86 -3.71 -27.41 4.99
C ARG A 86 -4.66 -27.93 3.90
N TRP A 87 -5.50 -27.07 3.32
CA TRP A 87 -6.43 -27.46 2.27
C TRP A 87 -5.74 -27.97 1.00
N HIS A 88 -4.56 -27.46 0.67
CA HIS A 88 -3.75 -28.00 -0.41
C HIS A 88 -3.22 -29.40 -0.10
N LYS A 89 -2.69 -29.62 1.12
CA LYS A 89 -2.27 -30.95 1.59
C LYS A 89 -3.42 -31.96 1.61
N GLU A 90 -4.62 -31.51 1.97
CA GLU A 90 -5.85 -32.31 2.00
C GLU A 90 -6.48 -32.52 0.60
N GLY A 91 -5.91 -31.90 -0.45
CA GLY A 91 -6.43 -31.99 -1.82
C GLY A 91 -7.71 -31.20 -2.09
N ILE A 92 -8.16 -30.40 -1.12
CA ILE A 92 -9.37 -29.56 -1.20
C ILE A 92 -9.10 -28.32 -2.08
N PHE A 93 -7.89 -27.76 -2.00
CA PHE A 93 -7.52 -26.54 -2.71
C PHE A 93 -6.28 -26.75 -3.60
N PRO A 94 -6.43 -26.88 -4.94
CA PRO A 94 -5.33 -27.20 -5.83
C PRO A 94 -4.47 -25.97 -6.14
N LEU A 95 -3.68 -25.51 -5.15
CA LEU A 95 -2.77 -24.36 -5.28
C LEU A 95 -1.90 -24.45 -6.54
N ASP A 96 -1.41 -25.65 -6.89
CA ASP A 96 -0.54 -25.86 -8.05
C ASP A 96 -1.21 -25.53 -9.38
N LYS A 97 -2.54 -25.62 -9.45
CA LYS A 97 -3.33 -25.30 -10.65
C LYS A 97 -3.66 -23.82 -10.78
N LEU A 98 -3.47 -23.03 -9.73
CA LEU A 98 -3.72 -21.58 -9.76
C LEU A 98 -2.58 -20.81 -10.43
N VAL A 99 -1.39 -21.40 -10.45
CA VAL A 99 -0.22 -20.89 -11.17
C VAL A 99 -0.23 -21.53 -12.56
N THR A 100 -0.57 -20.75 -13.57
CA THR A 100 -0.63 -21.21 -14.96
C THR A 100 0.75 -21.26 -15.59
N ASP A 101 1.61 -20.31 -15.22
CA ASP A 101 2.91 -20.11 -15.87
C ASP A 101 4.00 -19.86 -14.83
N ARG A 102 5.19 -20.38 -15.11
CA ARG A 102 6.34 -20.32 -14.19
C ARG A 102 7.57 -19.95 -14.98
N TYR A 103 8.14 -18.81 -14.65
CA TYR A 103 9.37 -18.29 -15.25
C TYR A 103 10.49 -18.37 -14.23
N THR A 104 11.74 -18.57 -14.66
CA THR A 104 12.89 -18.29 -13.80
C THR A 104 13.19 -16.79 -13.82
N LEU A 105 14.13 -16.33 -12.99
CA LEU A 105 14.55 -14.93 -13.03
C LEU A 105 15.24 -14.59 -14.36
N GLU A 106 15.94 -15.55 -14.94
CA GLU A 106 16.62 -15.41 -16.23
C GLU A 106 15.60 -15.22 -17.38
N ASP A 107 14.41 -15.80 -17.25
CA ASP A 107 13.33 -15.71 -18.24
C ASP A 107 12.48 -14.43 -18.11
N ILE A 108 12.89 -13.45 -17.30
CA ILE A 108 12.03 -12.30 -16.98
C ILE A 108 11.64 -11.47 -18.22
N ALA A 109 12.54 -11.36 -19.21
CA ALA A 109 12.22 -10.70 -20.48
C ALA A 109 11.11 -11.45 -21.24
N ILE A 110 11.18 -12.78 -21.27
CA ILE A 110 10.17 -13.64 -21.91
C ILE A 110 8.84 -13.54 -21.15
N ALA A 111 8.88 -13.53 -19.82
CA ALA A 111 7.70 -13.37 -18.98
C ALA A 111 6.97 -12.05 -19.26
N CYS A 112 7.73 -10.96 -19.47
CA CYS A 112 7.18 -9.65 -19.86
C CYS A 112 6.53 -9.70 -21.25
N ASP A 113 7.18 -10.34 -22.23
CA ASP A 113 6.65 -10.47 -23.59
C ASP A 113 5.38 -11.34 -23.65
N ASP A 114 5.36 -12.45 -22.91
CA ASP A 114 4.20 -13.35 -22.84
C ASP A 114 3.02 -12.72 -22.08
N LEU A 115 3.31 -11.86 -21.09
CA LEU A 115 2.30 -11.02 -20.45
C LEU A 115 1.74 -9.99 -21.44
N HIS A 116 2.63 -9.28 -22.15
CA HIS A 116 2.25 -8.24 -23.09
C HIS A 116 1.42 -8.79 -24.27
N SER A 117 1.79 -9.96 -24.79
CA SER A 117 1.09 -10.63 -25.89
C SER A 117 -0.17 -11.37 -25.46
N GLY A 118 -0.53 -11.35 -24.17
CA GLY A 118 -1.74 -11.99 -23.64
C GLY A 118 -1.69 -13.52 -23.65
N LYS A 119 -0.51 -14.13 -23.73
CA LYS A 119 -0.34 -15.59 -23.67
C LYS A 119 -0.48 -16.14 -22.26
N ILE A 120 -0.24 -15.31 -21.24
CA ILE A 120 -0.47 -15.68 -19.84
C ILE A 120 -1.98 -15.61 -19.57
N THR A 121 -2.61 -16.79 -19.53
CA THR A 121 -4.08 -16.89 -19.35
C THR A 121 -4.52 -16.89 -17.88
N GLY A 122 -3.58 -16.96 -16.94
CA GLY A 122 -3.85 -17.00 -15.49
C GLY A 122 -2.79 -16.30 -14.66
N ARG A 123 -2.32 -16.93 -13.57
CA ARG A 123 -1.27 -16.34 -12.72
C ARG A 123 0.10 -16.86 -13.12
N ALA A 124 0.95 -15.97 -13.60
CA ALA A 124 2.37 -16.22 -13.76
C ALA A 124 3.15 -15.91 -12.47
N ILE A 125 4.16 -16.72 -12.15
CA ILE A 125 5.11 -16.42 -11.07
C ILE A 125 6.55 -16.51 -11.56
N VAL A 126 7.42 -15.71 -10.97
CA VAL A 126 8.88 -15.82 -11.13
C VAL A 126 9.43 -16.63 -9.96
N LYS A 127 10.15 -17.71 -10.26
CA LYS A 127 10.80 -18.55 -9.26
C LYS A 127 12.21 -18.05 -8.99
N PHE A 128 12.47 -17.68 -7.74
CA PHE A 128 13.81 -17.43 -7.23
C PHE A 128 14.42 -18.73 -6.70
N LEU A 129 15.30 -19.36 -7.48
CA LEU A 129 16.12 -20.46 -6.97
C LEU A 129 17.35 -19.88 -6.28
N LYS A 130 17.30 -19.77 -4.95
CA LYS A 130 18.49 -19.45 -4.16
C LYS A 130 19.44 -20.64 -4.22
N LYS A 131 20.53 -20.52 -4.99
CA LYS A 131 21.63 -21.48 -5.01
C LYS A 131 22.34 -21.42 -3.64
N PHE A 132 21.88 -22.22 -2.68
CA PHE A 132 22.58 -22.37 -1.40
C PHE A 132 23.86 -23.17 -1.63
N THR A 133 25.01 -22.50 -1.65
CA THR A 133 26.32 -23.14 -1.61
C THR A 133 26.66 -23.55 -0.17
N TYR A 134 27.02 -24.83 0.02
CA TYR A 134 27.21 -25.57 1.27
C TYR A 134 28.30 -25.05 2.26
N LYS A 135 28.81 -23.82 2.10
CA LYS A 135 29.97 -23.32 2.86
C LYS A 135 29.63 -22.70 4.24
N ASN A 136 28.36 -22.47 4.54
CA ASN A 136 27.93 -21.67 5.72
C ASN A 136 27.46 -22.48 6.95
N LEU A 137 27.44 -23.82 6.90
CA LEU A 137 26.93 -24.62 8.02
C LEU A 137 27.83 -24.55 9.27
N LYS A 138 29.15 -24.41 9.09
CA LYS A 138 30.11 -24.25 10.21
C LYS A 138 29.98 -22.91 10.94
N LEU A 139 29.62 -21.84 10.21
CA LEU A 139 29.44 -20.51 10.79
C LEU A 139 28.15 -20.45 11.62
N PHE A 140 27.10 -21.14 11.16
CA PHE A 140 25.82 -21.23 11.86
C PHE A 140 25.92 -22.01 13.18
N LEU A 141 26.69 -23.09 13.21
CA LEU A 141 26.98 -23.85 14.44
C LEU A 141 27.77 -23.03 15.46
N TYR A 142 28.72 -22.21 15.01
CA TYR A 142 29.50 -21.32 15.89
C TYR A 142 28.64 -20.19 16.48
N LEU A 143 27.73 -19.62 15.68
CA LEU A 143 26.79 -18.59 16.13
C LEU A 143 25.78 -19.14 17.15
N PHE A 144 25.34 -20.39 16.96
CA PHE A 144 24.40 -21.06 17.87
C PHE A 144 25.03 -21.35 19.24
N SER A 145 26.31 -21.73 19.29
CA SER A 145 27.05 -21.86 20.55
C SER A 145 27.29 -20.53 21.25
N LEU A 146 27.42 -19.42 20.51
CA LEU A 146 27.57 -18.08 21.08
C LEU A 146 26.25 -17.55 21.67
N LEU A 147 25.12 -17.80 21.00
CA LEU A 147 23.77 -17.42 21.47
C LEU A 147 23.36 -18.15 22.75
N PHE A 148 23.84 -19.38 22.94
CA PHE A 148 23.55 -20.19 24.13
C PHE A 148 24.30 -19.67 25.38
N ILE A 149 25.49 -19.10 25.19
CA ILE A 149 26.26 -18.47 26.27
C ILE A 149 25.64 -17.12 26.67
N PHE A 150 25.12 -16.35 25.71
CA PHE A 150 24.51 -15.04 25.98
C PHE A 150 23.16 -15.12 26.73
N ASN A 151 22.35 -16.15 26.43
CA ASN A 151 21.07 -16.37 27.10
C ASN A 151 21.20 -16.79 28.57
N PHE A 152 22.35 -17.34 28.98
CA PHE A 152 22.56 -17.74 30.38
C PHE A 152 22.83 -16.55 31.32
N THR A 153 23.21 -15.39 30.77
CA THR A 153 23.49 -14.17 31.54
C THR A 153 22.29 -13.26 31.75
N PHE A 154 21.17 -13.44 31.05
CA PHE A 154 20.02 -12.52 31.11
C PHE A 154 18.87 -12.95 32.05
N LEU A 155 18.98 -14.09 32.73
CA LEU A 155 17.94 -14.62 33.63
C LEU A 155 17.98 -14.06 35.07
N LYS A 156 18.64 -12.92 35.31
CA LYS A 156 18.63 -12.24 36.61
C LYS A 156 18.37 -10.73 36.46
N MET A 157 17.10 -10.36 36.49
CA MET A 157 16.48 -9.08 36.92
C MET A 157 15.11 -9.05 36.22
N GLY A 158 13.96 -9.06 36.86
CA GLY A 158 13.55 -8.37 38.08
C GLY A 158 12.35 -7.49 37.70
N ASP A 159 11.19 -7.76 38.28
CA ASP A 159 9.86 -7.20 37.98
C ASP A 159 9.74 -5.66 37.98
N LYS A 160 8.79 -5.19 37.14
CA LYS A 160 8.06 -3.89 37.14
C LYS A 160 8.87 -2.58 37.04
N THR A 161 8.65 -1.82 35.95
CA THR A 161 8.06 -0.45 35.91
C THR A 161 8.05 0.08 34.47
N ASP A 162 7.02 0.87 34.15
CA ASP A 162 6.89 1.86 33.07
C ASP A 162 7.61 1.59 31.73
N ILE A 163 6.81 1.37 30.67
CA ILE A 163 7.29 1.31 29.28
C ILE A 163 7.82 2.69 28.89
N ASN A 164 9.08 2.93 29.22
CA ASN A 164 9.87 3.99 28.64
C ASN A 164 9.94 3.70 27.14
N ILE A 165 9.45 4.64 26.33
CA ILE A 165 9.59 4.62 24.87
C ILE A 165 11.08 4.46 24.62
N THR A 166 11.52 3.23 24.35
CA THR A 166 12.92 2.89 24.25
C THR A 166 13.50 3.77 23.17
N GLU A 167 14.48 4.61 23.54
CA GLU A 167 15.27 5.40 22.59
C GLU A 167 15.58 4.50 21.41
N ILE A 168 15.10 4.87 20.22
CA ILE A 168 15.52 4.24 18.97
C ILE A 168 16.99 4.66 18.79
N SER A 169 17.86 3.99 19.55
CA SER A 169 19.28 4.26 19.70
C SER A 169 20.13 3.37 18.78
N GLN A 170 19.46 2.50 18.02
CA GLN A 170 20.06 1.55 17.10
C GLN A 170 19.83 2.00 15.65
N GLU A 171 20.80 1.70 14.77
CA GLU A 171 20.59 1.84 13.33
C GLU A 171 19.42 0.95 12.89
N ILE A 172 18.32 1.56 12.47
CA ILE A 172 17.12 0.86 11.97
C ILE A 172 17.24 0.52 10.48
N ASN A 173 18.45 0.22 10.02
CA ASN A 173 18.68 -0.23 8.65
C ASN A 173 17.90 -1.54 8.39
N ASN A 174 17.42 -1.72 7.15
CA ASN A 174 16.63 -2.89 6.73
C ASN A 174 15.39 -3.19 7.60
N SER A 175 14.79 -2.17 8.20
CA SER A 175 13.63 -2.33 9.08
C SER A 175 12.29 -2.11 8.38
N ILE A 176 11.23 -2.67 8.94
CA ILE A 176 9.85 -2.51 8.48
C ILE A 176 9.06 -1.72 9.51
N ILE A 177 8.46 -0.60 9.10
CA ILE A 177 7.46 0.11 9.88
C ILE A 177 6.07 -0.45 9.59
N TYR A 178 5.27 -0.67 10.63
CA TYR A 178 3.93 -1.24 10.46
C TYR A 178 2.98 -0.88 11.61
N LYS A 179 1.68 -1.01 11.35
CA LYS A 179 0.61 -0.94 12.34
C LYS A 179 0.23 -2.36 12.74
N ASN A 180 0.25 -2.68 14.04
CA ASN A 180 -0.13 -4.01 14.54
C ASN A 180 -1.67 -4.14 14.69
N GLU A 181 -2.14 -5.30 15.14
CA GLU A 181 -3.57 -5.56 15.35
C GLU A 181 -4.20 -4.72 16.46
N ASN A 182 -3.41 -4.32 17.46
CA ASN A 182 -3.84 -3.42 18.54
C ASN A 182 -3.94 -1.95 18.09
N GLY A 183 -3.43 -1.65 16.89
CA GLY A 183 -3.38 -0.31 16.33
C GLY A 183 -2.13 0.51 16.66
N ASP A 184 -1.17 -0.08 17.36
CA ASP A 184 0.12 0.54 17.68
C ASP A 184 1.01 0.59 16.44
N LEU A 185 1.89 1.59 16.39
CA LEU A 185 2.93 1.68 15.37
C LEU A 185 4.26 1.13 15.88
N ASN A 186 4.87 0.28 15.06
CA ASN A 186 6.03 -0.52 15.41
C ASN A 186 7.08 -0.49 14.30
N ILE A 187 8.34 -0.70 14.68
CA ILE A 187 9.48 -0.96 13.81
C ILE A 187 9.92 -2.40 14.08
N PHE A 188 9.96 -3.23 13.04
CA PHE A 188 10.59 -4.54 13.06
C PHE A 188 11.97 -4.46 12.42
N THR A 189 13.02 -4.71 13.20
CA THR A 189 14.41 -4.63 12.72
C THR A 189 14.90 -5.94 12.14
N GLU A 190 15.99 -5.90 11.36
CA GLU A 190 16.62 -7.10 10.79
C GLU A 190 17.09 -8.09 11.87
N ASP A 191 17.51 -7.59 13.04
CA ASP A 191 17.91 -8.39 14.19
C ASP A 191 16.73 -9.06 14.93
N GLY A 192 15.50 -8.84 14.46
CA GLY A 192 14.28 -9.41 15.02
C GLY A 192 13.73 -8.64 16.22
N ASN A 193 14.23 -7.44 16.49
CA ASN A 193 13.66 -6.57 17.53
C ASN A 193 12.36 -5.96 17.02
N ASN A 194 11.37 -5.89 17.90
CA ASN A 194 10.10 -5.22 17.63
C ASN A 194 9.94 -4.03 18.58
N ILE A 195 10.08 -2.83 18.03
CA ILE A 195 10.15 -1.58 18.79
C ILE A 195 8.85 -0.81 18.54
N MET A 196 8.02 -0.69 19.58
CA MET A 196 6.82 0.14 19.55
C MET A 196 7.20 1.60 19.76
N PHE A 197 6.84 2.47 18.82
CA PHE A 197 7.14 3.92 18.90
C PHE A 197 5.89 4.79 19.06
N SER A 198 4.69 4.23 18.88
CA SER A 198 3.44 4.92 19.22
C SER A 198 2.37 3.92 19.62
N LYS A 199 1.87 4.08 20.85
CA LYS A 199 0.85 3.20 21.44
C LYS A 199 -0.54 3.78 21.23
N ALA A 200 -1.43 3.00 20.62
CA ALA A 200 -2.84 3.36 20.46
C ALA A 200 -3.59 3.23 21.79
N ASP A 201 -4.66 3.99 21.93
CA ASP A 201 -5.56 3.91 23.07
C ASP A 201 -7.02 3.99 22.61
N ILE A 202 -7.96 3.96 23.56
CA ILE A 202 -9.39 3.94 23.25
C ILE A 202 -9.88 5.19 22.48
N ASN A 203 -9.15 6.29 22.59
CA ASN A 203 -9.46 7.54 21.92
C ASN A 203 -8.53 7.80 20.73
N THR A 204 -7.32 7.24 20.72
CA THR A 204 -6.28 7.60 19.75
C THR A 204 -5.88 6.41 18.87
N GLU A 205 -6.09 6.58 17.56
CA GLU A 205 -5.64 5.64 16.53
C GLU A 205 -4.61 6.27 15.59
N TYR A 206 -3.68 5.47 15.08
CA TYR A 206 -2.64 5.91 14.14
C TYR A 206 -2.73 5.24 12.77
N PHE A 207 -2.22 5.91 11.74
CA PHE A 207 -2.34 5.50 10.34
C PHE A 207 -1.12 5.90 9.51
N TRP A 208 -0.86 5.11 8.46
CA TRP A 208 0.09 5.40 7.38
C TRP A 208 1.49 5.82 7.84
N PRO A 209 2.19 5.02 8.67
CA PRO A 209 3.57 5.33 9.01
C PRO A 209 4.45 5.34 7.75
N THR A 210 5.30 6.35 7.60
CA THR A 210 6.35 6.43 6.58
C THR A 210 7.65 6.92 7.21
N ILE A 211 8.80 6.64 6.60
CA ILE A 211 10.12 6.98 7.13
C ILE A 211 10.94 7.74 6.08
N SER A 212 11.74 8.70 6.53
CA SER A 212 12.68 9.45 5.69
C SER A 212 13.79 8.55 5.15
N LYS A 213 14.43 8.98 4.05
CA LYS A 213 15.47 8.19 3.37
C LYS A 213 16.68 7.91 4.25
N ASP A 214 17.01 8.84 5.14
CA ASP A 214 18.12 8.76 6.09
C ASP A 214 17.76 8.07 7.41
N ASN A 215 16.52 7.56 7.54
CA ASN A 215 15.99 6.91 8.74
C ASN A 215 15.94 7.80 10.00
N ASN A 216 16.03 9.14 9.87
CA ASN A 216 16.00 10.04 11.03
C ASN A 216 14.60 10.49 11.44
N PHE A 217 13.62 10.41 10.53
CA PHE A 217 12.26 10.90 10.77
C PHE A 217 11.21 9.88 10.37
N ILE A 218 10.25 9.64 11.26
CA ILE A 218 9.05 8.86 10.96
C ILE A 218 7.84 9.81 10.97
N SER A 219 7.06 9.80 9.90
CA SER A 219 5.78 10.49 9.85
C SER A 219 4.63 9.51 9.97
N TYR A 220 3.56 9.93 10.64
CA TYR A 220 2.35 9.15 10.74
C TYR A 220 1.15 10.04 11.05
N SER A 221 -0.02 9.63 10.56
CA SER A 221 -1.27 10.32 10.83
C SER A 221 -1.93 9.77 12.09
N TYR A 222 -2.75 10.59 12.73
CA TYR A 222 -3.52 10.16 13.89
C TYR A 222 -4.97 10.67 13.83
N VAL A 223 -5.83 9.97 14.56
CA VAL A 223 -7.19 10.37 14.90
C VAL A 223 -7.32 10.27 16.41
N ASN A 224 -7.71 11.35 17.06
CA ASN A 224 -8.00 11.42 18.49
C ASN A 224 -9.47 11.78 18.69
N ALA A 225 -10.25 10.82 19.14
CA ALA A 225 -11.65 10.97 19.48
C ALA A 225 -11.81 11.76 20.79
N GLN A 226 -12.54 12.87 20.72
CA GLN A 226 -12.93 13.66 21.89
C GLN A 226 -14.43 13.48 22.15
N ILE A 227 -14.93 14.07 23.23
CA ILE A 227 -16.33 13.91 23.66
C ILE A 227 -17.30 14.41 22.59
N THR A 228 -16.96 15.53 21.93
CA THR A 228 -17.85 16.22 20.98
C THR A 228 -17.32 16.27 19.55
N ASP A 229 -16.05 15.99 19.33
CA ASP A 229 -15.37 16.14 18.05
C ASP A 229 -14.19 15.15 17.92
N TYR A 230 -13.48 15.21 16.80
CA TYR A 230 -12.32 14.40 16.50
C TYR A 230 -11.19 15.32 16.05
N LYS A 231 -10.03 15.22 16.71
CA LYS A 231 -8.81 15.86 16.24
C LYS A 231 -8.08 14.89 15.31
N ILE A 232 -7.78 15.32 14.10
CA ILE A 232 -6.97 14.58 13.14
C ILE A 232 -5.69 15.35 12.87
N GLY A 233 -4.61 14.66 12.52
CA GLY A 233 -3.35 15.35 12.25
C GLY A 233 -2.24 14.43 11.78
N ILE A 234 -1.05 15.03 11.64
CA ILE A 234 0.21 14.34 11.34
C ILE A 234 1.22 14.66 12.43
N LYS A 235 1.88 13.62 12.93
CA LYS A 235 3.04 13.71 13.81
C LYS A 235 4.30 13.30 13.07
N ILE A 236 5.41 13.90 13.46
CA ILE A 236 6.77 13.50 13.09
C ILE A 236 7.49 13.07 14.37
N LEU A 237 8.03 11.87 14.35
CA LEU A 237 9.00 11.39 15.33
C LEU A 237 10.40 11.65 14.77
N ASP A 238 11.13 12.54 15.43
CA ASP A 238 12.58 12.69 15.29
C ASP A 238 13.25 11.61 16.13
N ILE A 239 13.85 10.64 15.44
CA ILE A 239 14.45 9.45 16.02
C ILE A 239 15.70 9.83 16.82
N LEU A 240 16.56 10.67 16.24
CA LEU A 240 17.83 11.05 16.85
C LEU A 240 17.63 11.83 18.16
N ASN A 241 16.68 12.76 18.16
CA ASN A 241 16.39 13.60 19.31
C ASN A 241 15.31 13.01 20.24
N ASN A 242 14.78 11.83 19.90
CA ASN A 242 13.67 11.17 20.58
C ASN A 242 12.50 12.13 20.89
N ASN A 243 12.16 12.96 19.90
CA ASN A 243 11.16 14.01 20.05
C ASN A 243 10.03 13.80 19.04
N THR A 244 8.79 13.92 19.50
CA THR A 244 7.62 13.88 18.62
C THR A 244 6.97 15.25 18.56
N TYR A 245 6.77 15.77 17.35
CA TYR A 245 6.10 17.05 17.13
C TYR A 245 4.96 16.91 16.12
N GLU A 246 3.97 17.79 16.23
CA GLU A 246 2.81 17.85 15.34
C GLU A 246 3.05 18.90 14.25
N ILE A 247 2.87 18.52 12.99
CA ILE A 247 3.07 19.43 11.84
C ILE A 247 1.75 19.90 11.23
N TYR A 248 0.66 19.18 11.49
CA TYR A 248 -0.66 19.53 11.00
C TYR A 248 -1.72 18.95 11.93
N SER A 249 -2.75 19.74 12.22
CA SER A 249 -3.98 19.20 12.81
C SER A 249 -5.21 20.02 12.46
N GLU A 250 -6.35 19.34 12.55
CA GLU A 250 -7.68 19.91 12.35
C GLU A 250 -8.67 19.23 13.31
N ILE A 251 -9.66 19.98 13.78
CA ILE A 251 -10.75 19.47 14.63
C ILE A 251 -12.01 19.41 13.80
N ASN A 252 -12.63 18.23 13.76
CA ASN A 252 -13.83 17.97 12.99
C ASN A 252 -14.99 17.51 13.89
N PRO A 253 -16.19 18.11 13.79
CA PRO A 253 -17.32 17.79 14.65
C PRO A 253 -18.00 16.45 14.30
N ILE A 254 -17.64 15.81 13.18
CA ILE A 254 -18.29 14.59 12.69
C ILE A 254 -17.32 13.41 12.82
N LYS A 255 -17.74 12.39 13.58
CA LYS A 255 -17.07 11.08 13.66
C LYS A 255 -17.02 10.44 12.28
N ASN A 256 -15.84 10.40 11.65
CA ASN A 256 -15.69 9.76 10.36
C ASN A 256 -14.95 8.42 10.49
N VAL A 257 -15.65 7.33 10.19
CA VAL A 257 -15.17 5.94 10.34
C VAL A 257 -14.38 5.49 9.09
N LEU A 258 -14.45 6.27 8.02
CA LEU A 258 -13.73 6.02 6.77
C LEU A 258 -12.68 7.11 6.58
N SER A 259 -11.49 6.69 6.13
CA SER A 259 -10.26 7.44 5.87
C SER A 259 -10.35 8.72 5.03
N ASN A 260 -11.55 9.23 4.71
CA ASN A 260 -11.76 10.32 3.76
C ASN A 260 -11.32 11.70 4.27
N GLN A 261 -11.03 11.87 5.57
CA GLN A 261 -10.58 13.15 6.12
C GLN A 261 -9.19 13.10 6.76
N ILE A 262 -8.67 11.92 7.06
CA ILE A 262 -7.36 11.79 7.71
C ILE A 262 -6.27 12.16 6.67
N PRO A 263 -5.32 13.05 7.00
CA PRO A 263 -4.21 13.37 6.09
C PRO A 263 -3.43 12.11 5.71
N HIS A 264 -3.10 11.93 4.43
CA HIS A 264 -2.54 10.68 3.91
C HIS A 264 -1.63 10.90 2.69
N TYR A 265 -1.23 9.81 2.02
CA TYR A 265 -0.26 9.82 0.90
C TYR A 265 1.02 10.59 1.26
N MET A 266 1.53 10.34 2.46
CA MET A 266 2.81 10.87 2.91
C MET A 266 3.94 10.27 2.07
N ALA A 267 4.83 11.13 1.58
CA ALA A 267 6.02 10.72 0.85
C ALA A 267 7.16 11.70 1.13
N TRP A 268 8.30 11.14 1.53
CA TRP A 268 9.54 11.88 1.77
C TRP A 268 10.31 12.09 0.46
N SER A 269 11.02 13.21 0.37
CA SER A 269 12.02 13.40 -0.68
C SER A 269 13.20 12.42 -0.50
N LEU A 270 13.93 12.18 -1.58
CA LEU A 270 15.03 11.22 -1.64
C LEU A 270 16.37 11.78 -1.15
N ILE A 271 16.52 13.09 -1.08
CA ILE A 271 17.75 13.75 -0.62
C ILE A 271 17.50 14.54 0.65
N ASP A 272 16.60 15.53 0.58
CA ASP A 272 16.29 16.36 1.75
C ASP A 272 15.18 15.72 2.59
N ASN A 273 15.17 16.00 3.89
CA ASN A 273 14.10 15.59 4.81
C ASN A 273 12.86 16.49 4.64
N ILE A 274 12.28 16.45 3.45
CA ILE A 274 11.08 17.19 3.07
C ILE A 274 9.95 16.19 2.90
N LEU A 275 8.89 16.37 3.66
CA LEU A 275 7.70 15.54 3.62
C LEU A 275 6.63 16.21 2.77
N SER A 276 6.11 15.49 1.78
CA SER A 276 4.85 15.83 1.11
C SER A 276 3.71 15.01 1.69
N PHE A 277 2.52 15.60 1.80
CA PHE A 277 1.33 14.90 2.29
C PHE A 277 0.04 15.53 1.77
N VAL A 278 -1.02 14.73 1.67
CA VAL A 278 -2.33 15.13 1.15
C VAL A 278 -3.32 15.29 2.29
N VAL A 279 -3.97 16.44 2.36
CA VAL A 279 -5.03 16.75 3.31
C VAL A 279 -6.35 16.81 2.54
N PRO A 280 -7.36 16.00 2.93
CA PRO A 280 -8.71 16.14 2.39
C PRO A 280 -9.31 17.49 2.78
N THR A 281 -9.98 18.16 1.84
CA THR A 281 -10.70 19.41 2.12
C THR A 281 -12.16 19.27 1.68
N ALA A 282 -13.01 20.24 2.03
CA ALA A 282 -14.44 20.23 1.71
C ALA A 282 -14.76 20.02 0.22
N ASN A 283 -13.89 20.51 -0.68
CA ASN A 283 -14.12 20.42 -2.12
C ASN A 283 -13.24 19.33 -2.76
N TYR A 284 -11.93 19.39 -2.51
CA TYR A 284 -10.93 18.55 -3.17
C TYR A 284 -9.68 18.45 -2.29
N PRO A 285 -8.99 17.30 -2.28
CA PRO A 285 -7.70 17.19 -1.59
C PRO A 285 -6.70 18.28 -1.98
N ALA A 286 -5.91 18.70 -0.99
CA ALA A 286 -4.82 19.65 -1.15
C ALA A 286 -3.50 19.00 -0.75
N LEU A 287 -2.44 19.35 -1.49
CA LEU A 287 -1.08 18.91 -1.23
C LEU A 287 -0.37 19.93 -0.35
N PHE A 288 0.29 19.44 0.69
CA PHE A 288 1.13 20.20 1.58
C PHE A 288 2.56 19.65 1.55
N ILE A 289 3.50 20.52 1.91
CA ILE A 289 4.89 20.17 2.15
C ILE A 289 5.31 20.65 3.53
N HIS A 290 6.19 19.88 4.16
CA HIS A 290 6.84 20.21 5.43
C HIS A 290 8.35 19.98 5.30
N LYS A 291 9.15 20.91 5.81
CA LYS A 291 10.63 20.83 5.80
C LYS A 291 11.11 20.65 7.24
N THR A 292 11.85 19.59 7.53
CA THR A 292 12.26 19.31 8.92
C THR A 292 13.27 20.32 9.48
N THR A 293 13.94 21.11 8.62
CA THR A 293 14.80 22.22 9.06
C THR A 293 14.04 23.34 9.78
N GLU A 294 12.72 23.42 9.59
CA GLU A 294 11.87 24.43 10.21
C GLU A 294 10.52 23.80 10.60
N ILE A 295 10.40 23.38 11.87
CA ILE A 295 9.25 22.62 12.39
C ILE A 295 7.89 23.30 12.10
N ASN A 296 7.85 24.62 12.10
CA ASN A 296 6.61 25.40 11.87
C ASN A 296 6.29 25.63 10.38
N ASN A 297 7.14 25.16 9.46
CA ASN A 297 6.98 25.41 8.04
C ASN A 297 6.19 24.28 7.39
N VAL A 298 4.86 24.41 7.47
CA VAL A 298 3.93 23.61 6.67
C VAL A 298 3.28 24.53 5.65
N ARG A 299 3.51 24.23 4.36
CA ARG A 299 3.04 25.05 3.26
C ARG A 299 2.09 24.25 2.37
N LYS A 300 0.92 24.83 2.11
CA LYS A 300 0.02 24.34 1.07
C LYS A 300 0.65 24.62 -0.31
N LEU A 301 0.86 23.57 -1.10
CA LEU A 301 1.53 23.65 -2.40
C LEU A 301 0.56 23.62 -3.58
N VAL A 302 -0.44 22.73 -3.53
CA VAL A 302 -1.42 22.55 -4.62
C VAL A 302 -2.81 22.36 -4.05
N GLU A 303 -3.79 23.08 -4.59
CA GLU A 303 -5.21 22.92 -4.28
C GLU A 303 -5.97 22.21 -5.40
N ASN A 304 -7.17 21.71 -5.11
CA ASN A 304 -8.13 21.22 -6.11
C ASN A 304 -7.67 20.01 -6.94
N GLY A 305 -7.01 19.02 -6.33
CA GLY A 305 -6.61 17.80 -7.03
C GLY A 305 -7.25 16.54 -6.44
N PRO A 306 -7.53 15.49 -7.23
CA PRO A 306 -6.84 14.25 -6.94
C PRO A 306 -5.35 14.51 -7.13
N VAL A 307 -4.53 14.08 -6.16
CA VAL A 307 -3.10 14.41 -6.14
C VAL A 307 -2.34 13.11 -6.10
N TRP A 308 -1.85 12.67 -7.26
CA TRP A 308 -0.70 11.76 -7.24
C TRP A 308 0.54 12.61 -7.10
N VAL A 309 1.49 12.15 -6.30
CA VAL A 309 2.79 12.79 -6.09
C VAL A 309 3.91 11.79 -6.27
N ASN A 310 5.04 12.25 -6.79
CA ASN A 310 6.26 11.46 -6.87
C ASN A 310 7.50 12.36 -6.77
N TRP A 311 8.45 11.98 -5.93
CA TRP A 311 9.73 12.67 -5.75
C TRP A 311 10.82 12.03 -6.62
N ASN A 312 11.76 12.84 -7.08
CA ASN A 312 12.96 12.35 -7.75
C ASN A 312 14.24 12.68 -6.97
N GLU A 313 15.37 12.20 -7.45
CA GLU A 313 16.69 12.38 -6.84
C GLU A 313 17.21 13.82 -6.90
N ASN A 314 16.55 14.76 -7.56
CA ASN A 314 16.96 16.16 -7.60
C ASN A 314 16.06 17.05 -6.72
N ASN A 315 15.36 16.44 -5.75
CA ASN A 315 14.31 17.08 -4.97
C ASN A 315 13.21 17.76 -5.84
N LEU A 316 12.96 17.21 -7.03
CA LEU A 316 11.82 17.64 -7.83
C LEU A 316 10.59 16.84 -7.43
N LEU A 317 9.47 17.53 -7.27
CA LEU A 317 8.17 16.95 -6.94
C LEU A 317 7.22 17.09 -8.13
N SER A 318 6.78 15.97 -8.70
CA SER A 318 5.75 15.97 -9.73
C SER A 318 4.43 15.76 -9.06
N VAL A 319 3.50 16.63 -9.40
CA VAL A 319 2.16 16.61 -8.88
C VAL A 319 1.21 16.49 -10.05
N HIS A 320 0.43 15.41 -10.09
CA HIS A 320 -0.65 15.28 -11.06
C HIS A 320 -1.94 15.76 -10.41
N ARG A 321 -2.51 16.81 -10.99
CA ARG A 321 -3.75 17.46 -10.54
C ARG A 321 -4.69 17.66 -11.73
N ARG A 322 -5.75 16.85 -11.80
CA ARG A 322 -6.76 16.90 -12.88
C ARG A 322 -6.13 16.74 -14.26
N SER A 323 -6.18 17.75 -15.13
CA SER A 323 -5.56 17.70 -16.46
C SER A 323 -4.13 18.25 -16.47
N LYS A 324 -3.54 18.55 -15.31
CA LYS A 324 -2.24 19.22 -15.23
C LYS A 324 -1.23 18.40 -14.46
N ARG A 325 -0.04 18.27 -15.04
CA ARG A 325 1.17 17.84 -14.34
C ARG A 325 1.98 19.08 -13.99
N LEU A 326 2.20 19.29 -12.70
CA LEU A 326 3.05 20.34 -12.16
C LEU A 326 4.39 19.72 -11.76
N ILE A 327 5.48 20.42 -12.00
CA ILE A 327 6.81 20.02 -11.52
C ILE A 327 7.36 21.15 -10.67
N PHE A 328 7.62 20.84 -9.41
CA PHE A 328 8.22 21.76 -8.46
C PHE A 328 9.68 21.38 -8.21
N ASP A 329 10.53 22.39 -8.10
CA ASP A 329 11.85 22.29 -7.48
C ASP A 329 11.72 22.73 -6.02
N ILE A 330 11.94 21.79 -5.10
CA ILE A 330 11.71 21.99 -3.66
C ILE A 330 12.93 21.54 -2.88
N ASN A 331 13.69 22.47 -2.34
CA ASN A 331 14.73 22.19 -1.36
C ASN A 331 14.43 22.97 -0.08
N ASN A 332 15.30 22.92 0.93
CA ASN A 332 15.06 23.62 2.19
C ASN A 332 14.84 25.14 2.03
N SER A 333 15.50 25.78 1.05
CA SER A 333 15.42 27.24 0.85
C SER A 333 14.44 27.68 -0.25
N ILE A 334 14.15 26.83 -1.22
CA ILE A 334 13.44 27.19 -2.46
C ILE A 334 12.22 26.28 -2.63
N THR A 335 11.14 26.85 -3.18
CA THR A 335 9.96 26.11 -3.61
C THR A 335 9.40 26.80 -4.83
N ASN A 336 9.74 26.30 -6.02
CA ASN A 336 9.42 26.94 -7.30
C ASN A 336 8.69 25.96 -8.22
N LEU A 337 7.62 26.42 -8.86
CA LEU A 337 7.01 25.70 -9.98
C LEU A 337 7.86 25.95 -11.22
N ILE A 338 8.49 24.90 -11.76
CA ILE A 338 9.42 25.00 -12.89
C ILE A 338 8.83 24.49 -14.20
N ASN A 339 7.77 23.68 -14.15
CA ASN A 339 7.09 23.21 -15.36
C ASN A 339 5.60 22.91 -15.09
N THR A 340 4.77 23.10 -16.12
CA THR A 340 3.36 22.71 -16.16
C THR A 340 3.02 22.14 -17.53
N ASN A 341 2.52 20.90 -17.57
CA ASN A 341 2.09 20.23 -18.79
C ASN A 341 0.62 19.81 -18.69
N GLU A 342 -0.10 19.83 -19.81
CA GLU A 342 -1.41 19.18 -19.90
C GLU A 342 -1.22 17.66 -20.01
N VAL A 343 -2.01 16.91 -19.24
CA VAL A 343 -1.99 15.45 -19.16
C VAL A 343 -3.42 14.92 -19.03
N SER A 344 -3.62 13.64 -19.34
CA SER A 344 -4.93 12.99 -19.18
C SER A 344 -5.37 12.96 -17.72
N PRO A 345 -6.66 13.20 -17.40
CA PRO A 345 -7.17 13.09 -16.03
C PRO A 345 -7.08 11.66 -15.45
N PHE A 346 -6.84 10.65 -16.28
CA PHE A 346 -6.70 9.24 -15.87
C PHE A 346 -5.23 8.82 -15.63
N TYR A 347 -4.27 9.70 -15.93
CA TYR A 347 -2.85 9.47 -15.67
C TYR A 347 -2.59 9.38 -14.15
N ARG A 348 -1.62 8.60 -13.69
CA ARG A 348 -1.32 8.44 -12.24
C ARG A 348 0.08 8.92 -11.81
N LEU A 349 0.81 9.59 -12.71
CA LEU A 349 2.24 9.94 -12.67
C LEU A 349 3.20 8.88 -13.23
N ASP A 350 4.22 9.36 -13.95
CA ASP A 350 5.38 8.60 -14.40
C ASP A 350 6.22 8.11 -13.21
N ALA A 351 6.87 6.97 -13.38
CA ALA A 351 8.09 6.69 -12.64
C ALA A 351 9.15 7.69 -13.11
N TRP A 352 9.50 8.64 -12.27
CA TRP A 352 10.47 9.68 -12.61
C TRP A 352 11.42 9.86 -11.42
N GLY A 353 12.59 9.25 -11.54
CA GLY A 353 13.63 9.13 -10.53
C GLY A 353 14.70 8.23 -11.14
N SER A 354 15.98 8.56 -11.00
CA SER A 354 17.02 7.68 -11.50
C SER A 354 17.11 6.46 -10.58
N LEU A 355 17.22 5.29 -11.19
CA LEU A 355 17.82 4.11 -10.59
C LEU A 355 19.22 4.09 -11.22
N ASP A 356 20.26 4.47 -10.47
CA ASP A 356 21.53 4.86 -11.10
C ASP A 356 22.15 3.82 -12.07
N ALA A 357 22.64 4.38 -13.17
CA ALA A 357 23.62 3.98 -14.19
C ALA A 357 23.60 2.64 -14.95
N THR A 358 22.66 1.69 -14.77
CA THR A 358 22.58 0.50 -15.66
C THR A 358 21.20 0.15 -16.20
N SER A 359 20.13 0.76 -15.72
CA SER A 359 18.78 0.38 -16.14
C SER A 359 18.07 1.51 -16.88
N ASN A 360 17.74 1.23 -18.14
CA ASN A 360 16.89 2.01 -19.04
C ASN A 360 15.72 2.74 -18.33
N ASP A 361 15.78 4.07 -18.29
CA ASP A 361 14.71 4.92 -17.77
C ASP A 361 13.42 4.74 -18.61
N ILE A 362 12.31 4.36 -17.95
CA ILE A 362 10.99 4.21 -18.57
C ILE A 362 10.15 5.46 -18.31
N TYR A 363 9.85 6.23 -19.36
CA TYR A 363 8.82 7.27 -19.35
C TYR A 363 7.53 6.68 -19.93
N SER A 364 6.37 6.87 -19.31
CA SER A 364 5.10 6.32 -19.83
C SER A 364 4.21 7.44 -20.33
N VAL A 365 4.17 7.67 -21.64
CA VAL A 365 3.31 8.72 -22.21
C VAL A 365 1.95 8.12 -22.57
N PHE A 366 0.90 8.79 -22.10
CA PHE A 366 -0.49 8.49 -22.44
C PHE A 366 -0.83 9.14 -23.79
N GLN A 367 -1.25 8.32 -24.77
CA GLN A 367 -1.82 8.79 -26.04
C GLN A 367 -3.35 8.62 -26.00
N LYS A 368 -4.06 9.46 -26.75
CA LYS A 368 -5.51 9.75 -26.63
C LYS A 368 -6.43 8.54 -26.89
N ASP A 369 -5.87 7.45 -27.38
CA ASP A 369 -6.55 6.29 -27.96
C ASP A 369 -6.30 4.99 -27.15
N GLU A 370 -6.14 5.12 -25.82
CA GLU A 370 -6.04 4.03 -24.84
C GLU A 370 -4.85 3.07 -25.02
N LYS A 371 -3.90 3.38 -25.91
CA LYS A 371 -2.66 2.62 -26.08
C LYS A 371 -1.54 3.24 -25.24
N PHE A 372 -0.97 2.45 -24.33
CA PHE A 372 0.23 2.80 -23.61
C PHE A 372 1.43 2.67 -24.55
N LYS A 373 2.29 3.71 -24.61
CA LYS A 373 3.61 3.60 -25.23
C LYS A 373 4.67 4.03 -24.22
N HIS A 374 5.59 3.11 -23.91
CA HIS A 374 6.79 3.42 -23.14
C HIS A 374 7.75 4.20 -24.03
N ILE A 375 8.28 5.30 -23.51
CA ILE A 375 9.33 6.11 -24.11
C ILE A 375 10.61 5.85 -23.30
N ILE A 376 11.68 5.51 -23.99
CA ILE A 376 13.01 5.39 -23.38
C ILE A 376 13.90 6.53 -23.89
N LYS A 377 14.93 6.90 -23.12
CA LYS A 377 15.83 8.03 -23.43
C LYS A 377 16.40 8.01 -24.86
N SER A 378 16.62 6.82 -25.43
CA SER A 378 17.11 6.65 -26.81
C SER A 378 16.15 7.20 -27.88
N ASP A 379 14.85 7.23 -27.59
CA ASP A 379 13.86 7.73 -28.54
C ASP A 379 13.97 9.26 -28.70
N ILE A 380 14.36 9.95 -27.62
CA ILE A 380 14.46 11.42 -27.56
C ILE A 380 15.77 11.89 -28.21
N SER A 381 16.87 11.15 -28.02
CA SER A 381 18.19 11.50 -28.57
C SER A 381 18.27 11.39 -30.10
N ASN A 382 17.41 10.58 -30.73
CA ASN A 382 17.48 10.32 -32.18
C ASN A 382 16.55 11.21 -33.03
N ASN A 383 15.82 12.16 -32.43
CA ASN A 383 14.91 13.07 -33.14
C ASN A 383 13.89 12.36 -34.09
N THR A 384 13.63 11.08 -33.88
CA THR A 384 12.72 10.26 -34.70
C THR A 384 11.24 10.42 -34.35
N PHE A 385 10.90 11.36 -33.45
CA PHE A 385 9.53 11.58 -33.00
C PHE A 385 8.70 12.38 -34.02
N LYS A 386 7.67 11.75 -34.58
CA LYS A 386 6.50 12.43 -35.13
C LYS A 386 5.28 12.07 -34.29
N PHE A 387 4.56 13.09 -33.82
CA PHE A 387 3.23 12.93 -33.24
C PHE A 387 2.25 12.54 -34.36
N TYR A 388 1.57 11.41 -34.20
CA TYR A 388 0.34 11.11 -34.94
C TYR A 388 -0.81 11.07 -33.95
#